data_AF-A0A7W1LYJ2-F1
#
_entry.id   AF-A0A7W1LYJ2-F1
#
_cell.length_a   1.000
_cell.length_b   1.000
_cell.length_c   1.000
_cell.angle_alpha   90.00
_cell.angle_beta   90.00
_cell.angle_gamma   90.00
#
_symmetry.space_group_name_H-M   'P 1'
#
loop_
_entity.id
_entity.type
_entity.pdbx_description
1 polymer ?
#
loop_
_entity_poly.entity_id
_entity_poly.type
_entity_poly.pdbx_seq_one_letter_code
_entity_poly.pdbx_strand_id
1 'polypeptide(L)'
;MFEKLSNCRRAIVVYGFTLALLITPTTIFAIQKGSASQQQPSTAPETKPTPAMPAREPAAEKAWSVKISKNAPHTFTVKAKESKLTDITSELSRLLKVPVVLSSVMENQRVSLDFGGLNLEATIRMLAPQSYVDYVSGGEDAAQPKPLAIYLQALNERPPAATATVKGTSQPILIEGDTEEGTDSEEQKKKEKEDPLRVTFANNQLSVRARKQPLSVVLFRIADEVGVPFEMPYESPEIIDIEFDNYSLEQAVRSLSPGVRFYYRLDLQTYQAQPLRLALVAPAAVKS
;
A
#
# COMPACT_ATOMS: atom_id res chain seq x y z
N MET A 1 -27.52 -1.34 -51.57
CA MET A 1 -26.67 -1.50 -52.77
C MET A 1 -25.86 -0.23 -52.91
N PHE A 2 -24.53 -0.34 -53.03
CA PHE A 2 -23.46 0.68 -52.90
C PHE A 2 -23.07 0.98 -51.45
N GLU A 3 -22.13 0.24 -50.84
CA GLU A 3 -20.66 0.30 -50.99
C GLU A 3 -20.06 1.70 -50.77
N LYS A 4 -19.44 1.90 -49.61
CA LYS A 4 -18.24 2.74 -49.45
C LYS A 4 -17.41 2.26 -48.26
N LEU A 5 -16.51 1.34 -48.58
CA LEU A 5 -15.34 0.96 -47.77
C LEU A 5 -14.30 2.09 -47.88
N SER A 6 -13.79 2.57 -46.76
CA SER A 6 -12.54 3.34 -46.68
C SER A 6 -11.89 3.02 -45.34
N ASN A 7 -11.06 1.98 -45.24
CA ASN A 7 -9.61 2.02 -45.47
C ASN A 7 -8.89 3.20 -44.80
N CYS A 8 -8.78 3.15 -43.47
CA CYS A 8 -7.77 3.93 -42.75
C CYS A 8 -6.68 2.99 -42.23
N ARG A 9 -5.70 2.70 -43.10
CA ARG A 9 -4.44 2.05 -42.75
C ARG A 9 -3.62 3.04 -41.90
N ARG A 10 -3.46 2.78 -40.61
CA ARG A 10 -2.46 3.47 -39.78
C ARG A 10 -1.17 2.68 -39.78
N ALA A 11 -0.11 3.36 -40.19
CA ALA A 11 1.24 2.87 -40.33
C ALA A 11 1.84 2.43 -38.98
N ILE A 12 2.40 1.23 -38.95
CA ILE A 12 3.26 0.74 -37.87
C ILE A 12 4.67 1.24 -38.19
N VAL A 13 5.17 2.19 -37.42
CA VAL A 13 6.57 2.62 -37.47
C VAL A 13 7.33 1.81 -36.43
N VAL A 14 8.05 0.79 -36.90
CA VAL A 14 8.97 -0.02 -36.09
C VAL A 14 10.30 0.74 -36.00
N TYR A 15 10.55 1.42 -34.88
CA TYR A 15 11.90 1.88 -34.57
C TYR A 15 12.67 0.72 -33.92
N GLY A 16 13.57 0.14 -34.71
CA GLY A 16 14.59 -0.79 -34.23
C GLY A 16 15.58 -0.03 -33.35
N PHE A 17 15.65 -0.39 -32.07
CA PHE A 17 16.71 0.07 -31.18
C PHE A 17 17.74 -1.04 -31.03
N THR A 18 18.92 -0.77 -31.58
CA THR A 18 20.08 -1.64 -31.61
C THR A 18 20.66 -1.83 -30.21
N LEU A 19 20.76 -3.10 -29.82
CA LEU A 19 21.46 -3.66 -28.67
C LEU A 19 22.98 -3.40 -28.80
N ALA A 20 23.55 -2.57 -27.93
CA ALA A 20 25.01 -2.44 -27.78
C ALA A 20 25.43 -3.10 -26.45
N LEU A 21 25.92 -4.33 -26.59
CA LEU A 21 26.46 -5.16 -25.52
C LEU A 21 27.92 -4.72 -25.27
N LEU A 22 28.19 -3.98 -24.19
CA LEU A 22 29.55 -3.68 -23.74
C LEU A 22 29.92 -4.62 -22.60
N ILE A 23 30.65 -5.67 -22.98
CA ILE A 23 31.33 -6.61 -22.11
C ILE A 23 32.61 -5.92 -21.61
N THR A 24 32.76 -5.74 -20.30
CA THR A 24 34.08 -5.47 -19.69
C THR A 24 34.46 -6.60 -18.74
N PRO A 25 35.68 -7.18 -18.90
CA PRO A 25 36.15 -8.26 -18.05
C PRO A 25 37.02 -7.75 -16.87
N THR A 26 36.84 -8.42 -15.73
CA THR A 26 37.84 -8.81 -14.70
C THR A 26 38.89 -7.83 -14.16
N THR A 27 38.94 -7.69 -12.83
CA THR A 27 40.11 -7.93 -11.94
C THR A 27 39.59 -8.05 -10.49
N ILE A 28 39.75 -9.17 -9.76
CA ILE A 28 40.93 -9.74 -9.09
C ILE A 28 41.29 -9.04 -7.75
N PHE A 29 41.10 -9.82 -6.67
CA PHE A 29 41.76 -9.83 -5.35
C PHE A 29 41.59 -8.65 -4.37
N ALA A 30 41.04 -8.98 -3.19
CA ALA A 30 41.78 -8.84 -1.92
C ALA A 30 41.18 -9.78 -0.85
N ILE A 31 41.88 -10.90 -0.60
CA ILE A 31 41.69 -11.76 0.56
C ILE A 31 42.27 -11.00 1.77
N GLN A 32 41.42 -10.47 2.65
CA GLN A 32 41.87 -9.89 3.91
C GLN A 32 41.77 -10.94 5.02
N LYS A 33 42.90 -11.60 5.29
CA LYS A 33 43.14 -12.38 6.52
C LYS A 33 43.24 -11.38 7.68
N GLY A 34 42.20 -11.33 8.51
CA GLY A 34 42.16 -10.54 9.75
C GLY A 34 42.17 -11.45 10.98
N SER A 35 43.36 -11.62 11.52
CA SER A 35 43.76 -11.93 12.90
C SER A 35 42.78 -12.59 13.87
N ALA A 36 43.18 -13.79 14.30
CA ALA A 36 42.85 -14.37 15.58
C ALA A 36 43.19 -13.40 16.74
N SER A 37 42.27 -13.27 17.69
CA SER A 37 42.54 -12.73 19.02
C SER A 37 41.98 -13.70 20.06
N GLN A 38 42.92 -14.45 20.62
CA GLN A 38 43.02 -14.92 22.00
C GLN A 38 41.73 -15.04 22.82
N GLN A 39 41.35 -16.31 23.05
CA GLN A 39 40.68 -16.75 24.26
C GLN A 39 41.57 -16.48 25.47
N GLN A 40 41.03 -15.75 26.44
CA GLN A 40 41.57 -15.68 27.80
C GLN A 40 40.55 -16.37 28.73
N PRO A 41 40.96 -17.42 29.47
CA PRO A 41 40.08 -18.11 30.40
C PRO A 41 39.86 -17.25 31.65
N SER A 42 38.60 -16.89 31.92
CA SER A 42 38.20 -16.30 33.21
C SER A 42 37.65 -17.39 34.10
N THR A 43 38.29 -17.50 35.26
CA THR A 43 38.03 -18.35 36.40
C THR A 43 36.65 -18.14 37.00
N ALA A 44 36.01 -19.26 37.35
CA ALA A 44 34.77 -19.31 38.12
C ALA A 44 34.96 -18.79 39.56
N PRO A 45 33.95 -18.10 40.11
CA PRO A 45 33.68 -18.11 41.54
C PRO A 45 32.45 -18.98 41.84
N GLU A 46 32.75 -20.07 42.52
CA GLU A 46 31.84 -20.98 43.20
C GLU A 46 30.91 -20.20 44.16
N THR A 47 29.59 -20.24 43.91
CA THR A 47 28.59 -19.66 44.83
C THR A 47 27.57 -20.73 45.22
N LYS A 48 27.41 -20.87 46.54
CA LYS A 48 26.61 -21.86 47.28
C LYS A 48 25.15 -22.02 46.80
N PRO A 49 24.58 -23.24 46.87
CA PRO A 49 23.18 -23.48 46.53
C PRO A 49 22.23 -22.97 47.64
N THR A 50 21.24 -22.18 47.23
CA THR A 50 20.11 -21.71 48.06
C THR A 50 18.84 -22.45 47.59
N PRO A 51 17.87 -22.76 48.47
CA PRO A 51 16.90 -23.83 48.28
C PRO A 51 15.83 -23.58 47.21
N ALA A 52 15.40 -24.69 46.60
CA ALA A 52 14.41 -24.78 45.54
C ALA A 52 13.06 -24.14 45.91
N MET A 53 12.67 -23.12 45.14
CA MET A 53 11.26 -22.79 44.92
C MET A 53 10.69 -23.76 43.87
N PRO A 54 9.40 -24.14 43.96
CA PRO A 54 8.79 -25.13 43.08
C PRO A 54 8.85 -24.67 41.63
N ALA A 55 9.39 -25.55 40.78
CA ALA A 55 9.50 -25.37 39.35
C ALA A 55 8.11 -25.12 38.75
N ARG A 56 7.88 -23.87 38.34
CA ARG A 56 6.84 -23.54 37.38
C ARG A 56 7.21 -24.25 36.08
N GLU A 57 6.37 -25.18 35.63
CA GLU A 57 6.54 -25.88 34.35
C GLU A 57 7.00 -24.89 33.28
N PRO A 58 8.15 -25.10 32.64
CA PRO A 58 8.56 -24.26 31.53
C PRO A 58 7.54 -24.46 30.42
N ALA A 59 6.74 -23.42 30.17
CA ALA A 59 5.88 -23.34 29.00
C ALA A 59 6.73 -23.74 27.79
N ALA A 60 6.35 -24.85 27.13
CA ALA A 60 7.09 -25.44 26.04
C ALA A 60 7.60 -24.34 25.10
N GLU A 61 8.93 -24.19 25.04
CA GLU A 61 9.57 -23.11 24.31
C GLU A 61 9.20 -23.27 22.84
N LYS A 62 8.37 -22.34 22.33
CA LYS A 62 7.88 -22.41 20.96
C LYS A 62 9.09 -22.44 20.02
N ALA A 63 9.07 -23.31 19.01
CA ALA A 63 10.10 -23.40 17.98
C ALA A 63 10.21 -22.14 17.08
N TRP A 64 9.42 -21.11 17.40
CA TRP A 64 9.38 -19.83 16.74
C TRP A 64 9.11 -18.69 17.75
N SER A 65 9.55 -17.48 17.41
CA SER A 65 9.27 -16.24 18.14
C SER A 65 9.14 -15.07 17.18
N VAL A 66 8.16 -14.21 17.42
CA VAL A 66 7.97 -12.93 16.72
C VAL A 66 8.00 -11.82 17.76
N LYS A 67 8.80 -10.78 17.53
CA LYS A 67 8.92 -9.62 18.43
C LYS A 67 8.80 -8.33 17.64
N ILE A 68 8.11 -7.35 18.21
CA ILE A 68 8.02 -5.98 17.69
C ILE A 68 8.75 -5.05 18.66
N SER A 69 9.56 -4.13 18.15
CA SER A 69 10.20 -3.09 18.96
C SER A 69 9.16 -2.11 19.52
N LYS A 70 9.43 -1.58 20.72
CA LYS A 70 8.54 -0.59 21.36
C LYS A 70 8.68 0.82 20.77
N ASN A 71 9.80 1.09 20.12
CA ASN A 71 10.13 2.42 19.60
C ASN A 71 9.69 2.54 18.14
N ALA A 72 9.17 3.71 17.77
CA ALA A 72 8.92 4.04 16.38
C ALA A 72 10.23 4.45 15.67
N PRO A 73 10.45 4.05 14.39
CA PRO A 73 9.64 3.13 13.61
C PRO A 73 9.72 1.69 14.14
N HIS A 74 8.58 0.99 14.17
CA HIS A 74 8.52 -0.39 14.65
C HIS A 74 9.38 -1.31 13.78
N THR A 75 10.19 -2.13 14.44
CA THR A 75 11.02 -3.15 13.81
C THR A 75 10.62 -4.54 14.29
N PHE A 76 10.80 -5.52 13.42
CA PHE A 76 10.34 -6.89 13.63
C PHE A 76 11.53 -7.84 13.68
N THR A 77 11.43 -8.80 14.58
CA THR A 77 12.37 -9.91 14.69
C THR A 77 11.58 -11.20 14.65
N VAL A 78 11.94 -12.07 13.70
CA VAL A 78 11.32 -13.38 13.50
C VAL A 78 12.41 -14.42 13.57
N LYS A 79 12.26 -15.35 14.50
CA LYS A 79 13.07 -16.56 14.59
C LYS A 79 12.15 -17.74 14.49
N ALA A 80 12.36 -18.63 13.54
CA ALA A 80 11.54 -19.80 13.33
C ALA A 80 12.40 -20.93 12.77
N LYS A 81 12.21 -22.13 13.29
CA LYS A 81 12.84 -23.35 12.75
C LYS A 81 11.73 -24.34 12.36
N GLU A 82 11.62 -24.63 11.07
CA GLU A 82 10.64 -25.56 10.49
C GLU A 82 9.21 -25.39 11.03
N SER A 83 8.83 -24.14 11.26
CA SER A 83 7.55 -23.79 11.90
C SER A 83 6.50 -23.51 10.83
N LYS A 84 5.23 -23.78 11.13
CA LYS A 84 4.12 -23.48 10.21
C LYS A 84 4.01 -21.97 10.03
N LEU A 85 3.88 -21.52 8.79
CA LEU A 85 3.76 -20.10 8.50
C LEU A 85 2.51 -19.49 9.18
N THR A 86 1.41 -20.24 9.25
CA THR A 86 0.16 -19.84 9.92
C THR A 86 0.35 -19.46 11.40
N ASP A 87 1.26 -20.13 12.11
CA ASP A 87 1.53 -19.82 13.52
C ASP A 87 2.29 -18.48 13.65
N ILE A 88 3.22 -18.24 12.73
CA ILE A 88 4.01 -17.00 12.69
C ILE A 88 3.12 -15.81 12.30
N THR A 89 2.27 -15.99 11.29
CA THR A 89 1.42 -14.92 10.76
C THR A 89 0.25 -14.59 11.67
N SER A 90 -0.30 -15.58 12.40
CA SER A 90 -1.30 -15.33 13.43
C SER A 90 -0.73 -14.51 14.60
N GLU A 91 0.50 -14.78 15.02
CA GLU A 91 1.17 -13.96 16.03
C GLU A 91 1.46 -12.55 15.50
N LEU A 92 1.95 -12.43 14.25
CA LEU A 92 2.17 -11.14 13.62
C LEU A 92 0.87 -10.32 13.54
N SER A 93 -0.24 -10.97 13.16
CA SER A 93 -1.57 -10.37 13.12
C SER A 93 -2.01 -9.88 14.50
N ARG A 94 -1.79 -10.70 15.54
CA ARG A 94 -2.09 -10.34 16.94
C ARG A 94 -1.29 -9.15 17.42
N LEU A 95 0.00 -9.10 17.09
CA LEU A 95 0.90 -8.02 17.50
C LEU A 95 0.62 -6.71 16.76
N LEU A 96 0.31 -6.78 15.47
CA LEU A 96 -0.05 -5.62 14.64
C LEU A 96 -1.49 -5.14 14.83
N LYS A 97 -2.38 -6.01 15.32
CA LYS A 97 -3.85 -5.82 15.29
C LYS A 97 -4.37 -5.58 13.86
N VAL A 98 -3.73 -6.23 12.89
CA VAL A 98 -4.05 -6.17 11.45
C VAL A 98 -4.24 -7.60 10.95
N PRO A 99 -5.32 -7.93 10.23
CA PRO A 99 -5.51 -9.25 9.65
C PRO A 99 -4.37 -9.58 8.67
N VAL A 100 -3.78 -10.77 8.84
CA VAL A 100 -2.82 -11.35 7.90
C VAL A 100 -3.49 -12.56 7.25
N VAL A 101 -3.77 -12.45 5.95
CA VAL A 101 -4.43 -13.47 5.15
C VAL A 101 -3.39 -14.24 4.36
N LEU A 102 -3.39 -15.56 4.52
CA LEU A 102 -2.58 -16.48 3.73
C LEU A 102 -3.39 -17.00 2.54
N SER A 103 -2.72 -17.27 1.43
CA SER A 103 -3.31 -18.12 0.40
C SER A 103 -3.32 -19.59 0.82
N SER A 104 -4.20 -20.39 0.22
CA SER A 104 -4.33 -21.82 0.53
C SER A 104 -3.02 -22.61 0.34
N VAL A 105 -2.15 -22.15 -0.57
CA VAL A 105 -0.81 -22.74 -0.77
C VAL A 105 0.11 -22.39 0.40
N MET A 106 0.12 -21.13 0.83
CA MET A 106 0.99 -20.64 1.89
C MET A 106 0.60 -21.17 3.29
N GLU A 107 -0.68 -21.50 3.53
CA GLU A 107 -1.18 -22.03 4.81
C GLU A 107 -0.47 -23.31 5.27
N ASN A 108 -0.05 -24.16 4.34
CA ASN A 108 0.58 -25.44 4.63
C ASN A 108 2.12 -25.36 4.65
N GLN A 109 2.68 -24.17 4.35
CA GLN A 109 4.11 -24.01 4.24
C GLN A 109 4.79 -24.00 5.61
N ARG A 110 5.91 -24.71 5.70
CA ARG A 110 6.83 -24.65 6.85
C ARG A 110 8.05 -23.83 6.46
N VAL A 111 8.47 -22.95 7.36
CA VAL A 111 9.55 -22.00 7.09
C VAL A 111 10.59 -22.04 8.21
N SER A 112 11.84 -21.79 7.83
CA SER A 112 12.97 -21.58 8.72
C SER A 112 13.55 -20.21 8.41
N LEU A 113 13.37 -19.27 9.35
CA LEU A 113 13.68 -17.85 9.16
C LEU A 113 14.40 -17.35 10.41
N ASP A 114 15.49 -16.62 10.24
CA ASP A 114 16.15 -15.90 11.33
C ASP A 114 16.55 -14.51 10.82
N PHE A 115 15.75 -13.52 11.18
CA PHE A 115 16.04 -12.11 10.89
C PHE A 115 15.53 -11.21 12.00
N GLY A 116 16.13 -10.02 12.10
CA GLY A 116 15.77 -9.04 13.13
C GLY A 116 16.06 -7.62 12.69
N GLY A 117 15.27 -6.68 13.24
CA GLY A 117 15.44 -5.26 12.98
C GLY A 117 14.89 -4.79 11.63
N LEU A 118 14.03 -5.57 10.99
CA LEU A 118 13.42 -5.20 9.70
C LEU A 118 12.18 -4.33 9.90
N ASN A 119 11.84 -3.46 8.95
CA ASN A 119 10.54 -2.79 8.93
C ASN A 119 9.42 -3.77 8.51
N LEU A 120 8.17 -3.31 8.56
CA LEU A 120 7.00 -4.16 8.26
C LEU A 120 7.07 -4.72 6.84
N GLU A 121 7.33 -3.88 5.84
CA GLU A 121 7.34 -4.25 4.43
C GLU A 121 8.47 -5.23 4.10
N ALA A 122 9.68 -5.04 4.64
CA ALA A 122 10.75 -6.00 4.47
C ALA A 122 10.44 -7.33 5.16
N THR A 123 9.85 -7.28 6.36
CA THR A 123 9.43 -8.49 7.09
C THR A 123 8.43 -9.30 6.28
N ILE A 124 7.39 -8.67 5.75
CA ILE A 124 6.35 -9.33 4.96
C ILE A 124 6.96 -9.96 3.69
N ARG A 125 7.87 -9.25 2.99
CA ARG A 125 8.58 -9.81 1.82
C ARG A 125 9.46 -11.01 2.13
N MET A 126 9.98 -11.12 3.36
CA MET A 126 10.73 -12.32 3.78
C MET A 126 9.80 -13.51 4.08
N LEU A 127 8.51 -13.26 4.38
CA LEU A 127 7.54 -14.30 4.71
C LEU A 127 6.90 -14.94 3.49
N ALA A 128 6.71 -14.19 2.41
CA ALA A 128 6.07 -14.72 1.19
C ALA A 128 6.67 -14.11 -0.07
N PRO A 129 6.75 -14.88 -1.17
CA PRO A 129 7.26 -14.39 -2.43
C PRO A 129 6.42 -13.23 -2.97
N GLN A 130 5.09 -13.36 -2.96
CA GLN A 130 4.15 -12.31 -3.38
C GLN A 130 3.40 -11.77 -2.16
N SER A 131 3.50 -10.47 -1.95
CA SER A 131 2.97 -9.84 -0.75
C SER A 131 2.28 -8.53 -1.08
N TYR A 132 1.08 -8.34 -0.54
CA TYR A 132 0.30 -7.12 -0.71
C TYR A 132 -0.09 -6.56 0.65
N VAL A 133 -0.13 -5.23 0.76
CA VAL A 133 -0.59 -4.56 1.97
C VAL A 133 -1.62 -3.52 1.59
N ASP A 134 -2.81 -3.63 2.18
CA ASP A 134 -3.84 -2.60 2.07
C ASP A 134 -3.54 -1.53 3.12
N TYR A 135 -3.49 -0.28 2.69
CA TYR A 135 -3.28 0.88 3.54
C TYR A 135 -4.48 1.83 3.48
N VAL A 136 -4.60 2.64 4.52
CA VAL A 136 -5.39 3.87 4.49
C VAL A 136 -4.47 5.06 4.76
N SER A 137 -4.57 6.07 3.91
CA SER A 137 -3.93 7.38 4.09
C SER A 137 -4.98 8.48 4.25
N GLY A 138 -4.57 9.60 4.84
CA GLY A 138 -5.44 10.74 5.17
C GLY A 138 -5.96 10.74 6.61
N GLY A 139 -6.53 11.87 7.04
CA GLY A 139 -6.98 12.20 8.42
C GLY A 139 -5.90 12.54 9.43
N GLU A 140 -6.18 12.35 10.73
CA GLU A 140 -5.32 12.87 11.82
C GLU A 140 -3.86 12.40 11.71
N ASP A 141 -3.63 11.12 11.41
CA ASP A 141 -2.28 10.57 11.17
C ASP A 141 -1.88 10.68 9.69
N ALA A 142 -2.02 11.88 9.09
CA ALA A 142 -1.67 12.12 7.69
C ALA A 142 -0.20 11.85 7.35
N ALA A 143 0.68 11.72 8.36
CA ALA A 143 2.10 11.50 8.18
C ALA A 143 2.44 10.06 7.75
N GLN A 144 1.72 9.04 8.24
CA GLN A 144 2.04 7.64 7.95
C GLN A 144 0.78 6.83 7.57
N PRO A 145 0.79 6.14 6.42
CA PRO A 145 -0.28 5.24 6.04
C PRO A 145 -0.47 4.13 7.07
N LYS A 146 -1.72 3.90 7.48
CA LYS A 146 -2.05 2.84 8.44
C LYS A 146 -2.35 1.53 7.69
N PRO A 147 -1.68 0.42 8.02
CA PRO A 147 -1.99 -0.87 7.42
C PRO A 147 -3.37 -1.36 7.88
N LEU A 148 -4.15 -1.91 6.95
CA LEU A 148 -5.50 -2.43 7.16
C LEU A 148 -5.58 -3.95 7.02
N ALA A 149 -4.86 -4.52 6.06
CA ALA A 149 -4.76 -5.95 5.86
C ALA A 149 -3.45 -6.29 5.15
N ILE A 150 -2.90 -7.47 5.44
CA ILE A 150 -1.70 -8.00 4.81
C ILE A 150 -2.08 -9.30 4.13
N TYR A 151 -1.66 -9.47 2.88
CA TYR A 151 -1.89 -10.66 2.08
C TYR A 151 -0.56 -11.30 1.72
N LEU A 152 -0.42 -12.57 2.05
CA LEU A 152 0.76 -13.37 1.75
C LEU A 152 0.36 -14.46 0.75
N GLN A 153 0.89 -14.37 -0.45
CA GLN A 153 0.58 -15.23 -1.58
C GLN A 153 1.83 -15.96 -2.08
N ALA A 154 1.61 -17.13 -2.66
CA ALA A 154 2.63 -17.88 -3.37
C ALA A 154 2.92 -17.22 -4.72
N LEU A 155 3.99 -17.66 -5.39
CA LEU A 155 4.37 -17.12 -6.68
C LEU A 155 3.33 -17.46 -7.76
N ASN A 156 2.94 -16.47 -8.57
CA ASN A 156 1.97 -16.58 -9.67
C ASN A 156 0.52 -16.81 -9.24
N GLU A 157 0.18 -16.53 -7.98
CA GLU A 157 -1.22 -16.50 -7.57
C GLU A 157 -1.89 -15.20 -8.05
N ARG A 158 -3.22 -15.25 -8.22
CA ARG A 158 -3.98 -14.05 -8.59
C ARG A 158 -3.90 -13.05 -7.42
N PRO A 159 -3.64 -11.76 -7.68
CA PRO A 159 -3.67 -10.74 -6.63
C PRO A 159 -5.02 -10.76 -5.91
N PRO A 160 -5.07 -10.37 -4.63
CA PRO A 160 -6.33 -10.36 -3.90
C PRO A 160 -7.36 -9.48 -4.60
N ALA A 161 -8.65 -9.74 -4.40
CA ALA A 161 -9.68 -8.88 -4.97
C ALA A 161 -9.57 -7.45 -4.39
N ALA A 162 -9.92 -6.44 -5.19
CA ALA A 162 -9.91 -5.04 -4.73
C ALA A 162 -10.89 -4.81 -3.55
N THR A 163 -11.94 -5.64 -3.48
CA THR A 163 -13.00 -5.60 -2.47
C THR A 163 -12.78 -6.55 -1.27
N ALA A 164 -11.60 -7.18 -1.16
CA ALA A 164 -11.34 -8.22 -0.16
C ALA A 164 -11.37 -7.69 1.30
N THR A 165 -10.64 -6.62 1.60
CA THR A 165 -10.66 -5.97 2.93
C THR A 165 -11.82 -4.98 3.04
N VAL A 166 -12.09 -4.29 1.94
CA VAL A 166 -12.91 -3.11 1.88
C VAL A 166 -14.16 -3.44 1.07
N LYS A 167 -15.25 -3.74 1.77
CA LYS A 167 -16.56 -3.91 1.14
C LYS A 167 -17.17 -2.52 0.95
N GLY A 168 -17.23 -2.04 -0.29
CA GLY A 168 -17.97 -0.83 -0.62
C GLY A 168 -19.44 -1.02 -0.26
N THR A 169 -19.99 -0.23 0.66
CA THR A 169 -21.36 -0.46 1.17
C THR A 169 -22.41 0.51 0.61
N SER A 170 -22.00 1.59 -0.05
CA SER A 170 -22.94 2.50 -0.71
C SER A 170 -22.21 3.45 -1.65
N GLN A 171 -22.48 3.35 -2.96
CA GLN A 171 -22.13 4.41 -3.89
C GLN A 171 -23.16 5.53 -3.75
N PRO A 172 -22.77 6.79 -3.51
CA PRO A 172 -23.71 7.91 -3.56
C PRO A 172 -24.21 8.05 -5.00
N ILE A 173 -25.53 7.94 -5.18
CA ILE A 173 -26.17 8.23 -6.46
C ILE A 173 -26.24 9.75 -6.58
N LEU A 174 -25.25 10.35 -7.24
CA LEU A 174 -25.31 11.77 -7.59
C LEU A 174 -26.24 11.89 -8.81
N ILE A 175 -27.46 12.35 -8.59
CA ILE A 175 -28.40 12.64 -9.67
C ILE A 175 -28.04 14.02 -10.22
N GLU A 176 -27.21 14.05 -11.26
CA GLU A 176 -26.97 15.26 -12.03
C GLU A 176 -28.27 15.59 -12.79
N GLY A 177 -28.94 16.66 -12.37
CA GLY A 177 -30.13 17.17 -13.07
C GLY A 177 -29.69 17.80 -14.38
N ASP A 178 -29.80 17.06 -15.47
CA ASP A 178 -29.58 17.55 -16.83
C ASP A 178 -30.77 18.42 -17.25
N THR A 179 -30.75 19.69 -16.85
CA THR A 179 -31.69 20.70 -17.32
C THR A 179 -31.02 21.55 -18.40
N GLU A 180 -31.49 21.34 -19.63
CA GLU A 180 -31.51 22.24 -20.79
C GLU A 180 -30.72 21.78 -22.03
N GLU A 181 -31.47 21.19 -22.96
CA GLU A 181 -31.08 20.88 -24.34
C GLU A 181 -30.99 22.18 -25.16
N GLY A 182 -29.78 22.56 -25.58
CA GLY A 182 -29.54 23.79 -26.35
C GLY A 182 -28.21 23.81 -27.12
N THR A 183 -28.25 23.26 -28.34
CA THR A 183 -27.45 23.57 -29.57
C THR A 183 -25.93 23.85 -29.49
N ASP A 184 -25.16 23.04 -30.23
CA ASP A 184 -23.70 23.05 -30.41
C ASP A 184 -23.11 24.25 -31.19
N SER A 185 -21.86 24.67 -30.87
CA SER A 185 -20.68 24.50 -31.77
C SER A 185 -19.50 25.50 -31.64
N GLU A 186 -19.57 26.63 -30.91
CA GLU A 186 -18.35 27.45 -30.66
C GLU A 186 -18.15 27.88 -29.19
N GLU A 187 -19.19 27.83 -28.37
CA GLU A 187 -19.10 28.17 -26.94
C GLU A 187 -18.46 27.05 -26.09
N GLN A 188 -18.43 25.80 -26.57
CA GLN A 188 -17.79 24.68 -25.86
C GLN A 188 -16.30 24.92 -25.59
N LYS A 189 -15.54 25.54 -26.51
CA LYS A 189 -14.12 25.85 -26.28
C LYS A 189 -13.87 27.02 -25.30
N LYS A 190 -14.86 27.89 -25.11
CA LYS A 190 -14.81 28.93 -24.05
C LYS A 190 -15.30 28.37 -22.71
N LYS A 191 -16.31 27.50 -22.71
CA LYS A 191 -16.76 26.74 -21.52
C LYS A 191 -15.69 25.78 -21.00
N GLU A 192 -14.89 25.14 -21.85
CA GLU A 192 -13.73 24.33 -21.41
C GLU A 192 -12.65 25.15 -20.66
N LYS A 193 -12.59 26.47 -20.86
CA LYS A 193 -11.73 27.38 -20.09
C LYS A 193 -12.40 27.88 -18.80
N GLU A 194 -13.72 27.81 -18.72
CA GLU A 194 -14.54 28.23 -17.58
C GLU A 194 -15.06 27.06 -16.75
N ASP A 195 -14.73 25.81 -17.11
CA ASP A 195 -15.18 24.64 -16.38
C ASP A 195 -14.68 24.74 -14.94
N PRO A 196 -15.58 24.88 -13.96
CA PRO A 196 -15.19 25.19 -12.61
C PRO A 196 -14.60 23.96 -11.91
N LEU A 197 -14.69 22.78 -12.52
CA LEU A 197 -14.08 21.54 -12.07
C LEU A 197 -13.47 20.80 -13.26
N ARG A 198 -12.15 20.64 -13.25
CA ARG A 198 -11.42 19.77 -14.18
C ARG A 198 -10.54 18.82 -13.39
N VAL A 199 -10.69 17.53 -13.67
CA VAL A 199 -9.87 16.47 -13.07
C VAL A 199 -9.31 15.64 -14.21
N THR A 200 -8.01 15.34 -14.17
CA THR A 200 -7.36 14.45 -15.13
C THR A 200 -6.43 13.51 -14.39
N PHE A 201 -6.48 12.22 -14.72
CA PHE A 201 -5.59 11.21 -14.15
C PHE A 201 -4.78 10.51 -15.24
N ALA A 202 -3.46 10.69 -15.23
CA ALA A 202 -2.56 10.06 -16.19
C ALA A 202 -1.26 9.65 -15.50
N ASN A 203 -0.72 8.48 -15.85
CA ASN A 203 0.56 7.99 -15.32
C ASN A 203 0.64 7.99 -13.77
N ASN A 204 -0.46 7.68 -13.10
CA ASN A 204 -0.56 7.73 -11.63
C ASN A 204 -0.36 9.14 -11.04
N GLN A 205 -0.59 10.18 -11.83
CA GLN A 205 -0.55 11.58 -11.44
C GLN A 205 -1.93 12.21 -11.67
N LEU A 206 -2.36 12.99 -10.70
CA LEU A 206 -3.64 13.68 -10.66
C LEU A 206 -3.40 15.18 -10.81
N SER A 207 -4.13 15.80 -11.73
CA SER A 207 -4.26 17.25 -11.82
C SER A 207 -5.71 17.62 -11.56
N VAL A 208 -5.92 18.55 -10.63
CA VAL A 208 -7.25 19.02 -10.22
C VAL A 208 -7.25 20.52 -10.26
N ARG A 209 -8.23 21.08 -10.97
CA ARG A 209 -8.59 22.49 -10.93
C ARG A 209 -10.04 22.58 -10.49
N ALA A 210 -10.28 23.05 -9.28
CA ALA A 210 -11.59 23.22 -8.69
C ALA A 210 -11.75 24.66 -8.20
N ARG A 211 -12.74 25.39 -8.70
CA ARG A 211 -13.04 26.77 -8.31
C ARG A 211 -14.37 26.84 -7.57
N LYS A 212 -14.29 27.01 -6.25
CA LYS A 212 -15.44 27.09 -5.34
C LYS A 212 -16.45 25.94 -5.51
N GLN A 213 -15.94 24.71 -5.56
CA GLN A 213 -16.75 23.51 -5.72
C GLN A 213 -16.95 22.78 -4.40
N PRO A 214 -18.11 22.14 -4.16
CA PRO A 214 -18.30 21.29 -2.99
C PRO A 214 -17.28 20.15 -2.99
N LEU A 215 -16.67 19.86 -1.83
CA LEU A 215 -15.67 18.79 -1.68
C LEU A 215 -16.19 17.44 -2.18
N SER A 216 -17.46 17.13 -1.90
CA SER A 216 -18.11 15.90 -2.34
C SER A 216 -18.10 15.73 -3.86
N VAL A 217 -18.35 16.82 -4.61
CA VAL A 217 -18.36 16.84 -6.08
C VAL A 217 -16.94 16.65 -6.61
N VAL A 218 -15.95 17.32 -6.02
CA VAL A 218 -14.54 17.18 -6.38
C VAL A 218 -14.08 15.73 -6.18
N LEU A 219 -14.37 15.14 -5.02
CA LEU A 219 -14.01 13.75 -4.70
C LEU A 219 -14.71 12.73 -5.59
N PHE A 220 -15.99 12.95 -5.91
CA PHE A 220 -16.73 12.09 -6.84
C PHE A 220 -16.08 12.09 -8.22
N ARG A 221 -15.72 13.25 -8.77
CA ARG A 221 -15.03 13.33 -10.08
C ARG A 221 -13.64 12.73 -10.05
N ILE A 222 -12.89 12.86 -8.95
CA ILE A 222 -11.60 12.18 -8.79
C ILE A 222 -11.80 10.66 -8.78
N ALA A 223 -12.79 10.16 -8.05
CA ALA A 223 -13.05 8.74 -7.96
C ALA A 223 -13.48 8.13 -9.30
N ASP A 224 -14.31 8.85 -10.06
CA ASP A 224 -14.74 8.48 -11.41
C ASP A 224 -13.55 8.38 -12.38
N GLU A 225 -12.70 9.43 -12.41
CA GLU A 225 -11.53 9.48 -13.28
C GLU A 225 -10.46 8.41 -12.92
N VAL A 226 -10.31 8.11 -11.62
CA VAL A 226 -9.41 7.06 -11.14
C VAL A 226 -10.02 5.65 -11.31
N GLY A 227 -11.35 5.56 -11.48
CA GLY A 227 -12.07 4.29 -11.59
C GLY A 227 -12.24 3.54 -10.27
N VAL A 228 -12.36 4.25 -9.15
CA VAL A 228 -12.57 3.67 -7.81
C VAL A 228 -13.89 4.11 -7.18
N PRO A 229 -14.49 3.28 -6.31
CA PRO A 229 -15.68 3.68 -5.58
C PRO A 229 -15.40 4.86 -4.63
N PHE A 230 -16.34 5.80 -4.60
CA PHE A 230 -16.41 6.88 -3.61
C PHE A 230 -17.49 6.56 -2.57
N GLU A 231 -17.16 6.66 -1.29
CA GLU A 231 -18.10 6.52 -0.17
C GLU A 231 -18.21 7.84 0.60
N MET A 232 -19.44 8.27 0.89
CA MET A 232 -19.70 9.50 1.63
C MET A 232 -20.58 9.22 2.85
N PRO A 233 -20.02 8.61 3.91
CA PRO A 233 -20.75 8.43 5.18
C PRO A 233 -21.00 9.76 5.90
N TYR A 234 -20.23 10.80 5.59
CA TYR A 234 -20.38 12.15 6.12
C TYR A 234 -20.49 13.15 4.98
N GLU A 235 -21.54 13.98 5.00
CA GLU A 235 -21.70 15.09 4.07
C GLU A 235 -20.96 16.31 4.61
N SER A 236 -19.93 16.76 3.90
CA SER A 236 -19.17 17.97 4.26
C SER A 236 -19.72 19.19 3.51
N PRO A 237 -20.04 20.30 4.19
CA PRO A 237 -20.40 21.56 3.55
C PRO A 237 -19.17 22.33 3.01
N GLU A 238 -17.98 21.72 3.06
CA GLU A 238 -16.72 22.35 2.68
C GLU A 238 -16.68 22.67 1.18
N ILE A 239 -16.40 23.94 0.86
CA ILE A 239 -16.19 24.43 -0.50
C ILE A 239 -14.69 24.56 -0.72
N ILE A 240 -14.21 23.92 -1.79
CA ILE A 240 -12.81 23.84 -2.15
C ILE A 240 -12.54 24.77 -3.34
N ASP A 241 -11.47 25.56 -3.24
CA ASP A 241 -10.92 26.38 -4.31
C ASP A 241 -9.42 26.10 -4.40
N ILE A 242 -9.06 25.10 -5.21
CA ILE A 242 -7.68 24.61 -5.32
C ILE A 242 -7.31 24.30 -6.77
N GLU A 243 -6.04 24.47 -7.06
CA GLU A 243 -5.44 24.10 -8.33
C GLU A 243 -4.08 23.44 -8.07
N PHE A 244 -3.94 22.19 -8.49
CA PHE A 244 -2.66 21.49 -8.46
C PHE A 244 -2.50 20.61 -9.70
N ASP A 245 -1.25 20.46 -10.13
CA ASP A 245 -0.88 19.72 -11.33
C ASP A 245 0.15 18.62 -10.99
N ASN A 246 -0.07 17.43 -11.55
CA ASN A 246 0.85 16.28 -11.47
C ASN A 246 1.15 15.77 -10.04
N TYR A 247 0.16 15.82 -9.14
CA TYR A 247 0.30 15.30 -7.78
C TYR A 247 0.14 13.78 -7.78
N SER A 248 0.84 13.07 -6.90
CA SER A 248 0.46 11.67 -6.64
C SER A 248 -0.92 11.64 -5.99
N LEU A 249 -1.67 10.55 -6.20
CA LEU A 249 -3.02 10.43 -5.63
C LEU A 249 -3.02 10.59 -4.10
N GLU A 250 -2.00 10.07 -3.42
CA GLU A 250 -1.82 10.28 -1.98
C GLU A 250 -1.59 11.75 -1.60
N GLN A 251 -0.77 12.48 -2.35
CA GLN A 251 -0.49 13.88 -2.09
C GLN A 251 -1.73 14.74 -2.34
N ALA A 252 -2.44 14.48 -3.43
CA ALA A 252 -3.68 15.16 -3.80
C ALA A 252 -4.77 14.96 -2.73
N VAL A 253 -4.94 13.74 -2.22
CA VAL A 253 -5.93 13.47 -1.16
C VAL A 253 -5.58 14.22 0.12
N ARG A 254 -4.30 14.28 0.48
CA ARG A 254 -3.83 15.01 1.67
C ARG A 254 -3.99 16.53 1.53
N SER A 255 -3.92 17.08 0.32
CA SER A 255 -4.09 18.52 0.08
C SER A 255 -5.56 18.95 0.02
N LEU A 256 -6.50 18.02 -0.23
CA LEU A 256 -7.92 18.31 -0.34
C LEU A 256 -8.57 18.65 1.01
N SER A 257 -8.62 17.69 1.94
CA SER A 257 -9.22 17.89 3.25
C SER A 257 -8.80 16.77 4.21
N PRO A 258 -8.63 17.04 5.52
CA PRO A 258 -8.34 16.01 6.51
C PRO A 258 -9.48 14.99 6.65
N GLY A 259 -10.70 15.30 6.21
CA GLY A 259 -11.81 14.34 6.22
C GLY A 259 -11.67 13.21 5.18
N VAL A 260 -10.75 13.35 4.22
CA VAL A 260 -10.63 12.39 3.11
C VAL A 260 -9.74 11.23 3.51
N ARG A 261 -10.22 10.01 3.25
CA ARG A 261 -9.49 8.75 3.43
C ARG A 261 -9.30 8.09 2.08
N PHE A 262 -8.04 7.83 1.75
CA PHE A 262 -7.68 7.10 0.54
C PHE A 262 -7.20 5.71 0.91
N TYR A 263 -7.83 4.71 0.29
CA TYR A 263 -7.51 3.32 0.52
C TYR A 263 -6.83 2.79 -0.73
N TYR A 264 -5.69 2.15 -0.54
CA TYR A 264 -4.90 1.62 -1.63
C TYR A 264 -4.20 0.33 -1.23
N ARG A 265 -3.87 -0.49 -2.22
CA ARG A 265 -3.06 -1.70 -2.06
C ARG A 265 -1.68 -1.44 -2.60
N LEU A 266 -0.67 -1.71 -1.79
CA LEU A 266 0.72 -1.72 -2.21
C LEU A 266 1.14 -3.15 -2.55
N ASP A 267 1.59 -3.37 -3.78
CA ASP A 267 2.33 -4.57 -4.17
C ASP A 267 3.78 -4.43 -3.71
N LEU A 268 4.25 -5.29 -2.81
CA LEU A 268 5.60 -5.19 -2.26
C LEU A 268 6.69 -5.70 -3.22
N GLN A 269 6.34 -6.37 -4.32
CA GLN A 269 7.29 -6.76 -5.35
C GLN A 269 7.55 -5.60 -6.32
N THR A 270 6.49 -4.98 -6.83
CA THR A 270 6.57 -3.94 -7.86
C THR A 270 6.57 -2.52 -7.29
N TYR A 271 6.21 -2.37 -6.01
CA TYR A 271 5.96 -1.09 -5.35
C TYR A 271 4.89 -0.23 -6.02
N GLN A 272 4.01 -0.86 -6.81
CA GLN A 272 2.88 -0.17 -7.42
C GLN A 272 1.73 -0.06 -6.42
N ALA A 273 1.21 1.16 -6.28
CA ALA A 273 0.03 1.46 -5.48
C ALA A 273 -1.22 1.34 -6.37
N GLN A 274 -2.10 0.42 -6.03
CA GLN A 274 -3.39 0.25 -6.68
C GLN A 274 -4.47 0.97 -5.84
N PRO A 275 -5.18 1.98 -6.38
CA PRO A 275 -6.25 2.64 -5.65
C PRO A 275 -7.41 1.65 -5.43
N LEU A 276 -8.00 1.65 -4.23
CA LEU A 276 -9.09 0.74 -3.86
C LEU A 276 -10.41 1.47 -3.64
N ARG A 277 -10.39 2.59 -2.89
CA ARG A 277 -11.57 3.45 -2.67
C ARG A 277 -11.15 4.83 -2.17
N LEU A 278 -12.06 5.77 -2.31
CA LEU A 278 -12.05 7.06 -1.62
C LEU A 278 -13.23 7.14 -0.65
N ALA A 279 -13.01 7.71 0.54
CA ALA A 279 -14.09 7.94 1.48
C ALA A 279 -13.98 9.32 2.14
N LEU A 280 -15.12 10.00 2.28
CA LEU A 280 -15.23 11.23 3.06
C LEU A 280 -15.82 10.90 4.44
N VAL A 281 -14.98 10.92 5.46
CA VAL A 281 -15.38 10.64 6.85
C VAL A 281 -15.39 11.92 7.67
N ALA A 282 -16.21 11.94 8.72
CA ALA A 282 -16.20 13.04 9.66
C ALA A 282 -14.77 13.25 10.21
N PRO A 283 -14.29 14.50 10.31
CA PRO A 283 -13.03 14.78 10.98
C PRO A 283 -13.15 14.29 12.43
N ALA A 284 -12.12 13.60 12.92
CA ALA A 284 -12.09 13.20 14.31
C ALA A 284 -12.14 14.47 15.18
N ALA A 285 -13.00 14.46 16.21
CA ALA A 285 -13.05 15.58 17.14
C ALA A 285 -11.67 15.74 17.78
N VAL A 286 -11.06 16.91 17.60
CA VAL A 286 -9.80 17.25 18.25
C VAL A 286 -9.99 17.02 19.75
N LYS A 287 -9.34 15.99 20.30
CA LYS A 287 -9.34 15.77 21.74
C LYS A 287 -8.56 16.91 22.37
N SER A 288 -9.28 17.90 22.88
CA SER A 288 -8.77 19.01 23.69
C SER A 288 -8.19 18.51 25.00
#